data_AF-A0A8T3YLK7-F1
#
_entry.id   AF-A0A8T3YLK7-F1
#
_cell.length_a   1.000
_cell.length_b   1.000
_cell.length_c   1.000
_cell.angle_alpha   90.00
_cell.angle_beta   90.00
_cell.angle_gamma   90.00
#
_symmetry.space_group_name_H-M   'P 1'
#
loop_
_entity.id
_entity.type
_entity.pdbx_description
1 polymer ?
#
loop_
_entity_poly.entity_id
_entity_poly.type
_entity_poly.pdbx_seq_one_letter_code
_entity_poly.pdbx_strand_id
1 'polypeptide(L)'
;MPKREWSVVGSRLPKDLQTALMHYCAREGVNPSSFVRSLLEAAIDDIVPVNKAGAHDVRFDPARDCFSWIIAYDDGLTREVAASLSPAFLENLSRALRQALDARSSYLQQRRADSVAIPARLKRLKGRGDLVKG
;
A
#
# COMPACT_ATOMS: atom_id res chain seq x y z
N MET A 1 -5.60 12.16 10.82
CA MET A 1 -6.86 11.38 10.83
C MET A 1 -6.77 10.33 9.73
N PRO A 2 -7.08 9.05 9.98
CA PRO A 2 -7.11 8.05 8.92
C PRO A 2 -8.23 8.40 7.92
N LYS A 3 -7.89 8.42 6.63
CA LYS A 3 -8.89 8.61 5.56
C LYS A 3 -9.88 7.44 5.64
N ARG A 4 -11.18 7.74 5.65
CA ARG A 4 -12.21 6.69 5.56
C ARG A 4 -12.04 5.97 4.24
N GLU A 5 -11.85 4.65 4.32
CA GLU A 5 -11.59 3.74 3.19
C GLU A 5 -12.84 3.55 2.31
N TRP A 6 -14.01 3.97 2.80
CA TRP A 6 -15.30 3.82 2.15
C TRP A 6 -15.92 5.20 1.87
N SER A 7 -16.29 5.44 0.62
CA SER A 7 -17.12 6.57 0.22
C SER A 7 -18.58 6.12 0.07
N VAL A 8 -19.51 6.89 0.63
CA VAL A 8 -20.94 6.66 0.41
C VAL A 8 -21.30 7.23 -0.95
N VAL A 9 -21.62 6.37 -1.91
CA VAL A 9 -22.14 6.77 -3.22
C VAL A 9 -23.65 6.56 -3.20
N GLY A 10 -24.41 7.63 -3.42
CA GLY A 10 -25.86 7.58 -3.53
C GLY A 10 -26.30 7.98 -4.93
N SER A 11 -27.17 7.18 -5.55
CA SER A 11 -27.88 7.53 -6.77
C SER A 11 -29.38 7.69 -6.46
N ARG A 12 -30.04 8.66 -7.11
CA ARG A 12 -31.48 8.80 -6.99
C ARG A 12 -32.15 7.82 -7.95
N LEU A 13 -32.98 6.93 -7.41
CA LEU A 13 -33.88 6.14 -8.24
C LEU A 13 -35.08 7.00 -8.69
N PRO A 14 -35.58 6.81 -9.92
CA PRO A 14 -36.87 7.34 -10.34
C PRO A 14 -38.00 6.84 -9.41
N LYS A 15 -39.00 7.70 -9.15
CA LYS A 15 -40.09 7.42 -8.17
C LYS A 15 -40.88 6.16 -8.50
N ASP A 16 -41.11 5.89 -9.78
CA ASP A 16 -41.90 4.74 -10.23
C ASP A 16 -41.18 3.42 -9.93
N LEU A 17 -39.87 3.41 -10.18
CA LEU A 17 -38.97 2.29 -9.86
C LEU A 17 -38.85 2.06 -8.35
N GLN A 18 -38.77 3.14 -7.56
CA GLN A 18 -38.78 3.05 -6.11
C GLN A 18 -40.09 2.41 -5.59
N THR A 19 -41.24 2.82 -6.15
CA THR A 19 -42.54 2.30 -5.75
C THR A 19 -42.68 0.81 -6.11
N ALA A 20 -42.25 0.42 -7.31
CA ALA A 20 -42.24 -0.97 -7.75
C ALA A 20 -41.32 -1.84 -6.87
N LEU A 21 -40.13 -1.34 -6.53
CA LEU A 21 -39.19 -2.02 -5.64
C LEU A 21 -39.79 -2.26 -4.25
N MET A 22 -40.41 -1.24 -3.65
CA MET A 22 -41.04 -1.35 -2.34
C MET A 22 -42.19 -2.35 -2.36
N HIS A 23 -43.01 -2.35 -3.42
CA HIS A 23 -44.11 -3.30 -3.57
C HIS A 23 -43.62 -4.75 -3.71
N TYR A 24 -42.58 -4.96 -4.50
CA TYR A 24 -41.93 -6.27 -4.62
C TYR A 24 -41.37 -6.76 -3.28
N CYS A 25 -40.60 -5.91 -2.59
CA CYS A 25 -40.02 -6.24 -1.29
C CYS A 25 -41.07 -6.54 -0.22
N ALA A 26 -42.19 -5.81 -0.22
CA ALA A 26 -43.31 -6.06 0.68
C ALA A 26 -44.00 -7.41 0.41
N ARG A 27 -44.15 -7.79 -0.87
CA ARG A 27 -44.75 -9.07 -1.27
C ARG A 27 -43.87 -10.27 -0.92
N GLU A 28 -42.57 -10.14 -1.14
CA GLU A 28 -41.60 -11.21 -0.92
C GLU A 28 -41.06 -11.24 0.54
N GLY A 29 -41.49 -10.30 1.40
CA GLY A 29 -41.07 -10.24 2.80
C GLY A 29 -39.60 -9.89 3.02
N VAL A 30 -38.95 -9.27 2.04
CA VAL A 30 -37.51 -8.92 2.08
C VAL A 30 -37.32 -7.43 2.32
N ASN A 31 -36.25 -7.07 3.02
CA ASN A 31 -35.90 -5.66 3.21
C ASN A 31 -35.34 -5.07 1.89
N PRO A 32 -35.78 -3.87 1.46
CA PRO A 32 -35.28 -3.23 0.23
C PRO A 32 -33.75 -3.09 0.20
N SER A 33 -33.14 -2.72 1.32
CA SER A 33 -31.68 -2.58 1.42
C SER A 33 -30.96 -3.92 1.29
N SER A 34 -31.50 -5.00 1.87
CA SER A 34 -30.90 -6.34 1.72
C SER A 34 -31.07 -6.87 0.31
N PHE A 35 -32.20 -6.59 -0.33
CA PHE A 35 -32.48 -7.01 -1.70
C PHE A 35 -31.60 -6.28 -2.72
N VAL A 36 -31.42 -4.96 -2.58
CA VAL A 36 -30.48 -4.21 -3.43
C VAL A 36 -29.06 -4.70 -3.22
N ARG A 37 -28.67 -4.98 -1.96
CA ARG A 37 -27.35 -5.54 -1.65
C ARG A 37 -27.12 -6.89 -2.30
N SER A 38 -28.10 -7.80 -2.24
CA SER A 38 -27.97 -9.12 -2.87
C SER A 38 -27.90 -9.03 -4.40
N LEU A 39 -28.63 -8.09 -5.01
CA LEU A 39 -28.54 -7.82 -6.45
C LEU A 39 -27.17 -7.27 -6.84
N LEU A 40 -26.61 -6.37 -6.03
CA LEU A 40 -25.25 -5.87 -6.24
C LEU A 40 -24.23 -7.01 -6.08
N GLU A 41 -24.30 -7.79 -5.00
CA GLU A 41 -23.41 -8.93 -4.77
C GLU A 41 -23.51 -9.98 -5.89
N ALA A 42 -24.70 -10.22 -6.44
CA ALA A 42 -24.90 -11.12 -7.57
C ALA A 42 -24.48 -10.54 -8.94
N ALA A 43 -24.49 -9.22 -9.09
CA ALA A 43 -24.05 -8.54 -10.32
C ALA A 43 -22.56 -8.21 -10.32
N ILE A 44 -21.92 -8.27 -9.15
CA ILE A 44 -20.49 -8.08 -8.95
C ILE A 44 -19.83 -9.45 -9.17
N ASP A 45 -19.65 -9.85 -10.43
CA ASP A 45 -18.94 -11.09 -10.77
C ASP A 45 -17.43 -11.00 -10.48
N ASP A 46 -16.88 -9.79 -10.34
CA ASP A 46 -15.52 -9.58 -9.88
C ASP A 46 -15.31 -8.09 -9.60
N ILE A 47 -15.28 -7.66 -8.33
CA ILE A 47 -14.54 -6.43 -8.01
C ILE A 47 -13.08 -6.83 -8.18
N VAL A 48 -12.57 -6.71 -9.41
CA VAL A 48 -11.12 -6.64 -9.61
C VAL A 48 -10.70 -5.36 -8.93
N PRO A 49 -9.97 -5.40 -7.80
CA PRO A 49 -9.51 -4.18 -7.18
C PRO A 49 -8.65 -3.43 -8.21
N VAL A 50 -9.02 -2.18 -8.49
CA VAL A 50 -8.28 -1.30 -9.43
C VAL A 50 -6.79 -1.23 -9.05
N ASN A 51 -6.49 -1.42 -7.76
CA ASN A 51 -5.15 -1.64 -7.24
C ASN A 51 -4.98 -3.10 -6.83
N LYS A 52 -4.38 -3.92 -7.69
CA LYS A 52 -3.96 -5.28 -7.34
C LYS A 52 -2.70 -5.20 -6.49
N ALA A 53 -2.78 -5.67 -5.25
CA ALA A 53 -1.59 -5.96 -4.46
C ALA A 53 -0.86 -7.17 -5.05
N GLY A 54 0.45 -7.22 -4.87
CA GLY A 54 1.26 -8.31 -5.38
C GLY A 54 2.67 -8.30 -4.77
N ALA A 55 3.30 -9.46 -4.78
CA ALA A 55 4.67 -9.62 -4.34
C ALA A 55 5.64 -9.33 -5.49
N HIS A 56 6.66 -8.52 -5.20
CA HIS A 56 7.77 -8.31 -6.13
C HIS A 56 8.76 -9.48 -6.05
N ASP A 57 9.11 -10.03 -7.20
CA ASP A 57 10.08 -11.12 -7.35
C ASP A 57 11.16 -10.70 -8.35
N VAL A 58 12.43 -10.85 -7.98
CA VAL A 58 13.58 -10.54 -8.83
C VAL A 58 14.34 -11.84 -9.06
N ARG A 59 14.33 -12.34 -10.30
CA ARG A 59 14.95 -13.62 -10.67
C ARG A 59 16.24 -13.38 -11.43
N PHE A 60 17.25 -14.18 -11.13
CA PHE A 60 18.52 -14.20 -11.86
C PHE A 60 18.47 -15.22 -12.99
N ASP A 61 18.91 -14.83 -14.18
CA ASP A 61 19.16 -15.71 -15.33
C ASP A 61 20.68 -15.93 -15.48
N PRO A 62 21.19 -17.10 -15.08
CA PRO A 62 22.63 -17.42 -15.17
C PRO A 62 23.15 -17.50 -16.60
N ALA A 63 22.29 -17.76 -17.59
CA ALA A 63 22.73 -17.92 -18.98
C ALA A 63 23.05 -16.57 -19.63
N ARG A 64 22.40 -15.51 -19.17
CA ARG A 64 22.50 -14.16 -19.75
C ARG A 64 23.13 -13.14 -18.80
N ASP A 65 23.51 -13.57 -17.60
CA ASP A 65 24.01 -12.72 -16.51
C ASP A 65 23.14 -11.48 -16.28
N CYS A 66 21.83 -11.70 -16.24
CA CYS A 66 20.85 -10.62 -16.11
C CYS A 66 19.72 -11.01 -15.17
N PHE A 67 18.93 -10.02 -14.77
CA PHE A 67 17.81 -10.21 -13.87
C PHE A 67 16.48 -9.82 -14.53
N SER A 68 15.40 -10.44 -14.09
CA SER A 68 14.02 -10.09 -14.45
C SER A 68 13.25 -9.69 -13.19
N TRP A 69 12.48 -8.61 -13.27
CA TRP A 69 11.60 -8.17 -12.20
C TRP A 69 10.14 -8.49 -12.57
N ILE A 70 9.50 -9.30 -11.74
CA ILE A 70 8.13 -9.78 -11.92
C ILE A 70 7.30 -9.36 -10.70
N ILE A 71 6.02 -9.10 -10.92
CA ILE A 71 5.01 -8.97 -9.87
C ILE A 71 4.10 -10.19 -9.95
N ALA A 72 4.00 -10.94 -8.86
CA ALA A 72 2.98 -11.97 -8.68
C ALA A 72 1.79 -11.34 -7.93
N TYR A 73 0.65 -11.22 -8.62
CA TYR A 73 -0.57 -10.69 -8.04
C TYR A 73 -1.32 -11.77 -7.26
N ASP A 74 -2.18 -11.34 -6.33
CA ASP A 74 -2.94 -12.23 -5.45
C ASP A 74 -3.97 -13.12 -6.20
N ASP A 75 -4.30 -12.77 -7.45
CA ASP A 75 -5.17 -13.54 -8.34
C ASP A 75 -4.41 -14.65 -9.10
N GLY A 76 -3.13 -14.85 -8.80
CA GLY A 76 -2.26 -15.82 -9.45
C GLY A 76 -1.71 -15.37 -10.80
N LEU A 77 -2.05 -14.17 -11.28
CA LEU A 77 -1.46 -13.60 -12.48
C LEU A 77 -0.06 -13.05 -12.18
N THR A 78 0.84 -13.20 -13.14
CA THR A 78 2.17 -12.60 -13.07
C THR A 78 2.34 -11.55 -14.15
N ARG A 79 3.01 -10.43 -13.82
CA ARG A 79 3.38 -9.40 -14.78
C ARG A 79 4.86 -9.11 -14.71
N GLU A 80 5.54 -9.17 -15.84
CA GLU A 80 6.92 -8.70 -15.96
C GLU A 80 6.94 -7.16 -15.97
N VAL A 81 7.73 -6.59 -15.07
CA VAL A 81 7.95 -5.14 -14.93
C VAL A 81 9.11 -4.73 -15.82
N ALA A 82 10.20 -5.50 -15.79
CA ALA A 82 11.38 -5.28 -16.60
C ALA A 82 12.16 -6.57 -16.77
N ALA A 83 12.72 -6.76 -17.95
CA ALA A 83 13.59 -7.87 -18.30
C ALA A 83 15.03 -7.38 -18.52
N SER A 84 15.99 -8.31 -18.48
CA SER A 84 17.40 -8.05 -18.81
C SER A 84 18.04 -6.93 -17.98
N LEU A 85 17.68 -6.83 -16.70
CA LEU A 85 18.25 -5.88 -15.76
C LEU A 85 19.70 -6.27 -15.45
N SER A 86 20.60 -5.29 -15.47
CA SER A 86 22.01 -5.52 -15.14
C SER A 86 22.23 -5.63 -13.63
N PRO A 87 23.31 -6.31 -13.18
CA PRO A 87 23.69 -6.34 -11.77
C PRO A 87 23.84 -4.94 -11.17
N ALA A 88 24.49 -4.03 -11.91
CA ALA A 88 24.70 -2.64 -11.50
C ALA A 88 23.39 -1.87 -11.28
N PHE A 89 22.35 -2.15 -12.08
CA PHE A 89 21.03 -1.54 -11.87
C PHE A 89 20.43 -1.96 -10.53
N LEU A 90 20.46 -3.26 -10.20
CA LEU A 90 19.92 -3.77 -8.94
C LEU A 90 20.70 -3.27 -7.72
N GLU A 91 22.02 -3.16 -7.82
CA GLU A 91 22.83 -2.56 -6.76
C GLU A 91 22.45 -1.11 -6.50
N ASN A 92 22.30 -0.31 -7.56
CA ASN A 92 21.89 1.09 -7.45
C ASN A 92 20.47 1.23 -6.90
N LEU A 93 19.54 0.39 -7.35
CA LEU A 93 18.18 0.35 -6.83
C LEU A 93 18.17 0.01 -5.33
N SER A 94 18.94 -1.00 -4.92
CA SER A 94 19.04 -1.39 -3.51
C SER A 94 19.58 -0.27 -2.62
N ARG A 95 20.56 0.49 -3.13
CA ARG A 95 21.15 1.64 -2.44
C ARG A 95 20.14 2.77 -2.29
N ALA A 96 19.44 3.11 -3.37
CA ALA A 96 18.41 4.15 -3.37
C ALA A 96 17.26 3.81 -2.41
N LEU A 97 16.79 2.56 -2.40
CA LEU A 97 15.74 2.10 -1.48
C LEU A 97 16.17 2.21 -0.02
N ARG A 98 17.40 1.79 0.31
CA ARG A 98 17.95 1.91 1.68
C ARG A 98 17.99 3.38 2.12
N GLN A 99 18.51 4.26 1.27
CA GLN A 99 18.57 5.70 1.56
C GLN A 99 17.17 6.30 1.79
N ALA A 100 16.18 5.92 0.99
CA ALA A 100 14.81 6.39 1.15
C ALA A 100 14.18 5.89 2.46
N LEU A 101 14.42 4.63 2.84
CA LEU A 101 13.96 4.06 4.10
C LEU A 101 14.63 4.73 5.32
N ASP A 102 15.93 5.04 5.23
CA ASP A 102 16.67 5.77 6.25
C ASP A 102 16.18 7.22 6.39
N ALA A 103 15.88 7.89 5.28
CA ALA A 103 15.28 9.22 5.28
C ALA A 103 13.88 9.20 5.91
N ARG A 104 13.05 8.20 5.57
CA ARG A 104 11.71 8.02 6.15
C ARG A 104 11.76 7.76 7.65
N SER A 105 12.64 6.87 8.10
CA SER A 105 12.76 6.54 9.53
C SER A 105 13.27 7.73 10.35
N SER A 106 14.21 8.50 9.79
CA SER A 106 14.66 9.78 10.36
C SER A 106 13.52 10.80 10.46
N TYR A 107 12.73 10.95 9.39
CA TYR A 107 11.59 11.86 9.34
C TYR A 107 10.51 11.50 10.37
N LEU A 108 10.15 10.22 10.47
CA LEU A 108 9.14 9.72 11.42
C LEU A 108 9.63 9.66 12.87
N GLN A 109 10.89 10.00 13.15
CA GLN A 109 11.53 9.82 14.45
C GLN A 109 11.34 8.42 15.03
N GLN A 110 11.29 7.38 14.18
CA GLN A 110 11.17 6.00 14.65
C GLN A 110 12.43 5.67 15.45
N ARG A 111 12.31 5.73 16.78
CA ARG A 111 13.36 5.37 17.72
C ARG A 111 13.73 3.91 17.46
N ARG A 112 15.02 3.63 17.26
CA ARG A 112 15.51 2.25 17.35
C ARG A 112 15.20 1.76 18.77
N ALA A 113 14.83 0.48 18.92
CA ALA A 113 14.45 -0.09 20.22
C ALA A 113 15.50 0.17 21.31
N ASP A 114 16.79 0.21 20.92
CA ASP A 114 17.92 0.44 21.84
C ASP A 114 18.42 1.90 21.86
N SER A 115 17.63 2.86 21.36
CA SER A 115 18.02 4.27 21.35
C SER A 115 17.41 5.06 22.51
N VAL A 116 18.27 5.68 23.31
CA VAL A 116 17.87 6.61 24.37
C VAL A 116 17.91 8.04 23.81
N ALA A 117 16.83 8.78 24.01
CA ALA A 117 16.77 10.18 23.63
C ALA A 117 17.70 11.01 24.52
N ILE A 118 18.72 11.62 23.94
CA ILE A 118 19.60 12.56 24.64
C ILE A 118 19.01 13.98 24.52
N PRO A 119 18.65 14.64 25.64
CA PRO A 119 18.25 16.04 25.66
C PRO A 119 19.28 16.93 24.94
N ALA A 120 18.81 17.84 24.09
CA ALA A 120 19.67 18.71 23.28
C ALA A 120 20.72 19.49 24.10
N ARG A 121 20.46 19.75 25.39
CA ARG A 121 21.39 20.39 26.33
C ARG A 121 22.69 19.59 26.58
N LEU A 122 22.66 18.27 26.44
CA LEU A 122 23.83 17.40 26.64
C LEU A 122 24.73 17.29 25.40
N LYS A 123 24.24 17.62 24.20
CA LYS A 123 25.06 17.59 22.97
C LYS A 123 26.18 18.64 22.96
N ARG A 124 26.10 19.70 23.78
CA ARG A 124 27.13 20.76 23.85
C ARG A 124 28.39 20.36 24.64
N LEU A 125 28.36 19.28 25.41
CA LEU A 125 29.49 18.87 26.26
C LEU A 125 30.57 18.07 25.52
N LYS A 126 30.30 17.55 24.31
CA LYS A 126 31.24 16.72 23.54
C LYS A 126 32.08 17.53 22.53
N GLY A 127 32.42 18.76 22.88
CA GLY A 127 33.18 19.70 22.02
C GLY A 127 34.14 20.63 22.78
N ARG A 128 34.62 20.23 23.96
CA ARG A 128 35.73 20.90 24.67
C ARG A 128 36.74 19.87 25.12
N GLY A 129 37.45 19.31 24.15
CA GLY A 129 38.72 18.63 24.36
C GLY A 129 39.81 19.45 23.69
N ASP A 130 39.99 20.70 24.10
CA ASP A 130 41.16 21.52 23.80
C ASP A 130 41.26 22.63 24.85
N LEU A 131 42.42 22.67 25.52
CA LEU A 131 42.92 23.63 26.52
C LEU A 131 43.19 23.00 27.90
N VAL A 132 44.25 22.19 27.95
CA VAL A 132 45.20 22.24 29.07
C VAL A 132 46.59 22.46 28.45
N LYS A 133 47.04 23.73 28.48
CA LYS A 133 48.45 24.12 28.38
C LYS A 133 48.72 24.99 29.61
N GLY A 134 49.79 24.66 30.35
CA GLY A 134 50.29 25.42 31.49
C GLY A 134 50.10 24.68 32.80
#